data_AF-A0A0L8AQK5-F1
#
_entry.id   AF-A0A0L8AQK5-F1
#
_cell.length_a   1.000
_cell.length_b   1.000
_cell.length_c   1.000
_cell.angle_alpha   90.00
_cell.angle_beta   90.00
_cell.angle_gamma   90.00
#
_symmetry.space_group_name_H-M   'P 1'
#
loop_
_entity.id
_entity.type
_entity.pdbx_description
1 polymer ?
#
loop_
_entity_poly.entity_id
_entity_poly.type
_entity_poly.pdbx_seq_one_letter_code
_entity_poly.pdbx_strand_id
1 'polypeptide(L)'
;MTRRIHFTSGLTITIFIVFHLLNHTYSLFGVEEHIELMEKFRVVYRNAFAETILLLSVLVQIITGFKLFLKKRKVTNSFWGKLQLWSGLYLAIFFIFHLAAVFLGRLALELDTNIYFGVAGLNTFPFNLFFVPYYGLAIISFFGHIAAIHAQKFKNAILGIKPLQQSSVILAFGVLLSLTILYGLTNGFNGIEIPSEYDIMIGK
;
A
#
# COMPACT_ATOMS: atom_id res chain seq x y z
N MET A 1 5.45 -0.87 -26.64
CA MET A 1 5.80 0.23 -25.71
C MET A 1 5.00 0.19 -24.41
N THR A 2 3.67 0.25 -24.44
CA THR A 2 2.81 0.33 -23.24
C THR A 2 3.00 -0.78 -22.20
N ARG A 3 3.24 -2.03 -22.63
CA ARG A 3 3.49 -3.15 -21.69
C ARG A 3 4.80 -3.01 -20.92
N ARG A 4 5.86 -2.49 -21.54
CA ARG A 4 7.16 -2.27 -20.87
C ARG A 4 7.07 -1.12 -19.87
N ILE A 5 6.40 -0.03 -20.26
CA ILE A 5 6.14 1.12 -19.37
C ILE A 5 5.32 0.69 -18.14
N HIS A 6 4.23 -0.04 -18.34
CA HIS A 6 3.44 -0.59 -17.23
C HIS A 6 4.26 -1.54 -16.35
N PHE A 7 5.09 -2.40 -16.92
CA PHE A 7 5.91 -3.30 -16.11
C PHE A 7 6.96 -2.55 -15.28
N THR A 8 7.70 -1.63 -15.91
CA THR A 8 8.77 -0.86 -15.25
C THR A 8 8.23 0.07 -14.18
N SER A 9 7.11 0.78 -14.43
CA SER A 9 6.50 1.60 -13.38
C SER A 9 5.96 0.78 -12.22
N GLY A 10 5.41 -0.41 -12.49
CA GLY A 10 4.98 -1.35 -11.44
C GLY A 10 6.14 -1.82 -10.57
N LEU A 11 7.31 -2.07 -11.17
CA LEU A 11 8.53 -2.42 -10.43
C LEU A 11 9.02 -1.27 -9.56
N THR A 12 9.07 -0.05 -10.09
CA THR A 12 9.44 1.16 -9.34
C THR A 12 8.56 1.34 -8.10
N ILE A 13 7.23 1.20 -8.26
CA ILE A 13 6.29 1.32 -7.14
C ILE A 13 6.45 0.17 -6.16
N THR A 14 6.70 -1.06 -6.64
CA THR A 14 6.93 -2.23 -5.78
C THR A 14 8.11 -1.99 -4.86
N ILE A 15 9.21 -1.43 -5.37
CA ILE A 15 10.39 -1.09 -4.56
C ILE A 15 10.00 -0.09 -3.46
N PHE A 16 9.34 1.00 -3.82
CA PHE A 16 8.88 1.99 -2.85
C PHE A 16 7.96 1.38 -1.79
N ILE A 17 6.97 0.58 -2.19
CA ILE A 17 6.01 -0.05 -1.27
C ILE A 17 6.71 -0.99 -0.29
N VAL A 18 7.74 -1.72 -0.71
CA VAL A 18 8.50 -2.58 0.21
C VAL A 18 9.15 -1.75 1.32
N PHE A 19 9.83 -0.65 1.00
CA PHE A 19 10.39 0.24 2.02
C PHE A 19 9.31 0.94 2.85
N HIS A 20 8.20 1.32 2.22
CA HIS A 20 7.07 1.94 2.90
C HIS A 20 6.41 1.00 3.93
N LEU A 21 6.18 -0.26 3.56
CA LEU A 21 5.63 -1.26 4.48
C LEU A 21 6.63 -1.68 5.55
N LEU A 22 7.92 -1.76 5.21
CA LEU A 22 8.98 -1.94 6.21
C LEU A 22 8.93 -0.82 7.26
N ASN A 23 8.81 0.43 6.84
CA ASN A 23 8.63 1.55 7.75
C ASN A 23 7.41 1.38 8.67
N HIS A 24 6.26 0.97 8.11
CA HIS A 24 5.07 0.71 8.92
C HIS A 24 5.25 -0.44 9.91
N THR A 25 6.04 -1.47 9.61
CA THR A 25 6.33 -2.53 10.60
C THR A 25 7.12 -2.01 11.81
N TYR A 26 7.82 -0.87 11.70
CA TYR A 26 8.51 -0.28 12.83
C TYR A 26 7.56 0.34 13.88
N SER A 27 6.27 0.52 13.55
CA SER A 27 5.26 0.88 14.54
C SER A 27 5.13 -0.13 15.69
N LEU A 28 5.59 -1.38 15.50
CA LEU A 28 5.69 -2.39 16.56
C LEU A 28 6.71 -2.03 17.65
N PHE A 29 7.71 -1.20 17.33
CA PHE A 29 8.76 -0.80 18.26
C PHE A 29 8.50 0.57 18.91
N GLY A 30 7.48 1.29 18.44
CA GLY A 30 7.13 2.62 18.93
C GLY A 30 6.91 3.61 17.79
N VAL A 31 6.37 4.77 18.16
CA VAL A 31 6.12 5.87 17.23
C VAL A 31 7.43 6.54 16.82
N GLU A 32 8.34 6.70 17.77
CA GLU A 32 9.67 7.26 17.59
C GLU A 32 10.47 6.47 16.57
N GLU A 33 10.46 5.13 16.68
CA GLU A 33 11.26 4.24 15.83
C GLU A 33 10.72 4.18 14.41
N HIS A 34 9.40 4.26 14.27
CA HIS A 34 8.77 4.48 12.97
C HIS A 34 9.19 5.82 12.37
N ILE A 35 9.17 6.92 13.12
CA ILE A 35 9.53 8.26 12.62
C ILE A 35 11.01 8.33 12.26
N GLU A 36 11.90 7.77 13.07
CA GLU A 36 13.35 7.78 12.80
C GLU A 36 13.68 7.06 11.49
N LEU A 37 13.10 5.88 11.26
CA LEU A 37 13.27 5.16 10.01
C LEU A 37 12.63 5.91 8.83
N MET A 38 11.47 6.52 9.06
CA MET A 38 10.74 7.27 8.05
C MET A 38 11.58 8.44 7.54
N GLU A 39 12.20 9.21 8.43
CA GLU A 39 13.05 10.35 8.05
C GLU A 39 14.25 9.90 7.20
N LYS A 40 14.88 8.78 7.54
CA LYS A 40 15.97 8.20 6.71
C LYS A 40 15.48 7.86 5.30
N PHE A 41 14.28 7.29 5.17
CA PHE A 41 13.73 6.98 3.85
C PHE A 41 13.25 8.23 3.09
N ARG A 42 12.73 9.26 3.79
CA ARG A 42 12.26 10.52 3.19
C ARG A 42 13.36 11.26 2.44
N VAL A 43 14.61 11.18 2.90
CA VAL A 43 15.77 11.73 2.17
C VAL A 43 15.81 11.24 0.72
N VAL A 44 15.38 10.00 0.48
CA VAL A 44 15.31 9.41 -0.86
C VAL A 44 13.98 9.71 -1.54
N TYR A 45 12.84 9.31 -0.96
CA TYR A 45 11.57 9.35 -1.70
C TYR A 45 10.85 10.70 -1.72
N ARG A 46 11.22 11.64 -0.83
CA ARG A 46 10.79 13.06 -0.91
C ARG A 46 11.79 13.95 -1.66
N ASN A 47 12.86 13.38 -2.22
CA ASN A 47 13.68 14.11 -3.17
C ASN A 47 12.85 14.41 -4.44
N ALA A 48 12.89 15.65 -4.93
CA ALA A 48 12.04 16.10 -6.04
C ALA A 48 12.12 15.20 -7.29
N PHE A 49 13.29 14.67 -7.63
CA PHE A 49 13.46 13.79 -8.77
C PHE A 49 12.86 12.40 -8.52
N ALA A 50 13.18 11.80 -7.37
CA ALA A 50 12.67 10.48 -6.99
C ALA A 50 11.15 10.50 -6.80
N GLU A 51 10.62 11.52 -6.12
CA GLU A 51 9.19 11.72 -5.90
C GLU A 51 8.47 11.87 -7.25
N THR A 52 9.01 12.68 -8.16
CA THR A 52 8.42 12.85 -9.52
C THR A 52 8.37 11.53 -10.29
N ILE A 53 9.45 10.74 -10.28
CA ILE A 53 9.47 9.42 -10.94
C ILE A 53 8.44 8.47 -10.32
N LEU A 54 8.31 8.48 -9.00
CA LEU A 54 7.36 7.65 -8.28
C LEU A 54 5.91 8.05 -8.63
N LEU A 55 5.59 9.35 -8.61
CA LEU A 55 4.26 9.86 -8.94
C LEU A 55 3.87 9.58 -10.39
N LEU A 56 4.80 9.78 -11.34
CA LEU A 56 4.57 9.41 -12.74
C LEU A 56 4.35 7.90 -12.90
N SER A 57 5.10 7.09 -12.14
CA SER A 57 4.92 5.63 -12.13
C SER A 57 3.51 5.26 -11.64
N VAL A 58 3.04 5.89 -10.56
CA VAL A 58 1.70 5.66 -10.01
C VAL A 58 0.63 6.09 -11.00
N LEU A 59 0.76 7.27 -11.62
CA LEU A 59 -0.17 7.74 -12.64
C LEU A 59 -0.27 6.77 -13.82
N VAL A 60 0.87 6.28 -14.30
CA VAL A 60 0.92 5.24 -15.33
C VAL A 60 0.19 3.98 -14.87
N GLN A 61 0.43 3.50 -13.65
CA GLN A 61 -0.25 2.31 -13.11
C GLN A 61 -1.76 2.49 -13.02
N ILE A 62 -2.24 3.63 -12.52
CA ILE A 62 -3.67 3.93 -12.42
C ILE A 62 -4.31 3.87 -13.80
N ILE A 63 -3.79 4.63 -14.77
CA ILE A 63 -4.37 4.73 -16.13
C ILE A 63 -4.32 3.37 -16.85
N THR A 64 -3.16 2.72 -16.85
CA THR A 64 -2.98 1.47 -17.60
C THR A 64 -3.64 0.28 -16.91
N GLY A 65 -3.59 0.21 -15.57
CA GLY A 65 -4.27 -0.80 -14.77
C GLY A 65 -5.78 -0.73 -14.92
N PHE A 66 -6.38 0.48 -14.89
CA PHE A 66 -7.81 0.66 -15.10
C PHE A 66 -8.24 0.22 -16.50
N LYS A 67 -7.47 0.60 -17.54
CA LYS A 67 -7.71 0.13 -18.93
C LYS A 67 -7.65 -1.41 -19.03
N LEU A 68 -6.68 -2.03 -18.36
CA LEU A 68 -6.56 -3.50 -18.33
C LEU A 68 -7.74 -4.16 -17.62
N PHE A 69 -8.20 -3.59 -16.52
CA PHE A 69 -9.40 -4.04 -15.81
C PHE A 69 -10.63 -4.03 -16.72
N LEU A 70 -10.94 -2.89 -17.34
CA LEU A 70 -12.09 -2.76 -18.23
C LEU A 70 -12.05 -3.77 -19.39
N LYS A 71 -10.88 -3.99 -19.98
CA LYS A 71 -10.69 -4.93 -21.08
C LYS A 71 -10.87 -6.39 -20.68
N LYS A 72 -10.42 -6.78 -19.47
CA LYS A 72 -10.32 -8.18 -19.07
C LYS A 72 -11.41 -8.67 -18.11
N ARG A 73 -12.15 -7.76 -17.45
CA ARG A 73 -13.13 -8.10 -16.40
C ARG A 73 -14.22 -9.10 -16.81
N LYS A 74 -14.61 -9.12 -18.09
CA LYS A 74 -15.68 -10.02 -18.59
C LYS A 74 -15.19 -11.39 -19.07
N VAL A 75 -13.88 -11.53 -19.34
CA VAL A 75 -13.31 -12.74 -19.97
C VAL A 75 -12.44 -13.56 -19.03
N THR A 76 -12.11 -13.01 -17.85
CA THR A 76 -11.19 -13.64 -16.90
C THR A 76 -11.96 -14.52 -15.92
N ASN A 77 -11.77 -15.84 -16.03
CA ASN A 77 -12.53 -16.83 -15.24
C ASN A 77 -11.73 -17.54 -14.15
N SER A 78 -10.39 -17.57 -14.24
CA SER A 78 -9.56 -18.21 -13.21
C SER A 78 -9.51 -17.39 -11.92
N PHE A 79 -9.37 -18.07 -10.78
CA PHE A 79 -9.22 -17.44 -9.47
C PHE A 79 -8.08 -16.39 -9.47
N TRP A 80 -6.87 -16.80 -9.84
CA TRP A 80 -5.71 -15.90 -9.89
C TRP A 80 -5.87 -14.75 -10.88
N GLY A 81 -6.53 -14.99 -12.02
CA GLY A 81 -6.84 -13.92 -12.97
C GLY A 81 -7.78 -12.88 -12.36
N LYS A 82 -8.86 -13.32 -11.69
CA LYS A 82 -9.80 -12.42 -11.00
C LYS A 82 -9.11 -11.69 -9.84
N LEU A 83 -8.29 -12.39 -9.05
CA LEU A 83 -7.53 -11.78 -7.96
C LEU A 83 -6.64 -10.64 -8.47
N GLN A 84 -5.90 -10.86 -9.57
CA GLN A 84 -5.07 -9.80 -10.16
C GLN A 84 -5.89 -8.58 -10.59
N LEU A 85 -7.03 -8.80 -11.25
CA LEU A 85 -7.86 -7.71 -11.78
C LEU A 85 -8.49 -6.87 -10.66
N TRP A 86 -9.08 -7.52 -9.66
CA TRP A 86 -9.79 -6.82 -8.59
C TRP A 86 -8.83 -6.16 -7.60
N SER A 87 -7.74 -6.84 -7.23
CA SER A 87 -6.69 -6.21 -6.42
C SER A 87 -6.03 -5.03 -7.14
N GLY A 88 -5.79 -5.16 -8.46
CA GLY A 88 -5.24 -4.06 -9.26
C GLY A 88 -6.19 -2.86 -9.35
N LEU A 89 -7.50 -3.10 -9.47
CA LEU A 89 -8.49 -2.03 -9.43
C LEU A 89 -8.54 -1.36 -8.06
N TYR A 90 -8.55 -2.15 -6.98
CA TYR A 90 -8.52 -1.63 -5.62
C TYR A 90 -7.30 -0.74 -5.39
N LEU A 91 -6.10 -1.21 -5.78
CA LEU A 91 -4.86 -0.42 -5.65
C LEU A 91 -4.91 0.89 -6.45
N ALA A 92 -5.47 0.87 -7.66
CA ALA A 92 -5.62 2.09 -8.45
C ALA A 92 -6.52 3.12 -7.73
N ILE A 93 -7.64 2.68 -7.16
CA ILE A 93 -8.54 3.53 -6.37
C ILE A 93 -7.85 4.00 -5.08
N PHE A 94 -7.20 3.08 -4.37
CA PHE A 94 -6.45 3.36 -3.15
C PHE A 94 -5.40 4.44 -3.39
N PHE A 95 -4.58 4.35 -4.44
CA PHE A 95 -3.56 5.35 -4.74
C PHE A 95 -4.14 6.73 -5.00
N ILE A 96 -5.29 6.84 -5.67
CA ILE A 96 -5.94 8.13 -5.91
C ILE A 96 -6.28 8.79 -4.56
N PHE A 97 -7.00 8.10 -3.70
CA PHE A 97 -7.44 8.66 -2.42
C PHE A 97 -6.29 8.85 -1.43
N HIS A 98 -5.37 7.88 -1.36
CA HIS A 98 -4.25 7.91 -0.44
C HIS A 98 -3.30 9.05 -0.77
N LEU A 99 -2.91 9.21 -2.04
CA LEU A 99 -2.04 10.32 -2.45
C LEU A 99 -2.76 11.66 -2.32
N ALA A 100 -4.05 11.74 -2.65
CA ALA A 100 -4.82 12.97 -2.45
C ALA A 100 -4.82 13.40 -0.97
N ALA A 101 -5.05 12.47 -0.04
CA ALA A 101 -4.99 12.76 1.39
C ALA A 101 -3.59 13.21 1.83
N VAL A 102 -2.53 12.53 1.39
CA VAL A 102 -1.14 12.91 1.72
C VAL A 102 -0.79 14.29 1.16
N PHE A 103 -1.17 14.60 -0.07
CA PHE A 103 -0.90 15.92 -0.65
C PHE A 103 -1.75 17.02 -0.02
N LEU A 104 -3.02 16.77 0.29
CA LEU A 104 -3.85 17.74 1.01
C LEU A 104 -3.27 18.01 2.41
N GLY A 105 -2.90 16.96 3.15
CA GLY A 105 -2.24 17.10 4.43
C GLY A 105 -0.98 17.95 4.35
N ARG A 106 -0.10 17.66 3.39
CA ARG A 106 1.18 18.36 3.24
C ARG A 106 1.04 19.80 2.70
N LEU A 107 0.25 19.98 1.64
CA LEU A 107 0.25 21.23 0.85
C LEU A 107 -0.85 22.20 1.27
N ALA A 108 -1.96 21.72 1.80
CA ALA A 108 -3.10 22.55 2.18
C ALA A 108 -3.25 22.71 3.69
N LEU A 109 -2.95 21.65 4.47
CA LEU A 109 -3.04 21.68 5.93
C LEU A 109 -1.69 21.92 6.61
N GLU A 110 -0.59 21.96 5.83
CA GLU A 110 0.79 22.13 6.34
C GLU A 110 1.18 21.11 7.42
N LEU A 111 0.55 19.94 7.42
CA LEU A 111 0.83 18.86 8.36
C LEU A 111 2.00 18.01 7.87
N ASP A 112 2.82 17.53 8.80
CA ASP A 112 3.72 16.44 8.47
C ASP A 112 2.93 15.15 8.29
N THR A 113 2.97 14.61 7.07
CA THR A 113 2.32 13.33 6.72
C THR A 113 3.13 12.13 7.23
N ASN A 114 3.31 12.08 8.55
CA ASN A 114 3.99 11.04 9.31
C ASN A 114 3.00 10.00 9.86
N ILE A 115 3.42 9.20 10.85
CA ILE A 115 2.56 8.19 11.48
C ILE A 115 1.30 8.80 12.11
N TYR A 116 1.40 9.92 12.81
CA TYR A 116 0.24 10.57 13.44
C TYR A 116 -0.83 10.93 12.40
N PHE A 117 -0.42 11.47 11.25
CA PHE A 117 -1.33 11.73 10.13
C PHE A 117 -2.04 10.45 9.65
N GLY A 118 -1.31 9.35 9.51
CA GLY A 118 -1.86 8.07 9.05
C GLY A 118 -2.75 7.37 10.07
N VAL A 119 -2.46 7.55 11.36
CA VAL A 119 -3.13 6.81 12.44
C VAL A 119 -4.22 7.60 13.16
N ALA A 120 -4.35 8.91 12.91
CA ALA A 120 -5.39 9.76 13.50
C ALA A 120 -6.80 9.17 13.29
N GLY A 121 -7.17 8.91 12.04
CA GLY A 121 -8.44 8.26 11.71
C GLY A 121 -8.49 6.78 12.11
N LEU A 122 -7.35 6.08 12.11
CA LEU A 122 -7.29 4.66 12.48
C LEU A 122 -7.55 4.41 13.98
N ASN A 123 -7.15 5.35 14.84
CA ASN A 123 -7.28 5.24 16.29
C ASN A 123 -8.46 6.05 16.87
N THR A 124 -9.29 6.64 16.01
CA THR A 124 -10.46 7.43 16.44
C THR A 124 -11.75 6.79 15.98
N PHE A 125 -12.67 6.50 16.89
CA PHE A 125 -14.02 6.08 16.54
C PHE A 125 -14.88 7.29 16.13
N PRO A 126 -15.73 7.20 15.08
CA PRO A 126 -16.03 6.03 14.25
C PRO A 126 -15.16 5.89 12.99
N PHE A 127 -14.17 6.76 12.78
CA PHE A 127 -13.32 6.77 11.59
C PHE A 127 -12.57 5.45 11.38
N ASN A 128 -12.18 4.79 12.46
CA ASN A 128 -11.50 3.48 12.44
C ASN A 128 -12.28 2.41 11.64
N LEU A 129 -13.62 2.45 11.65
CA LEU A 129 -14.48 1.53 10.87
C LEU A 129 -14.23 1.63 9.36
N PHE A 130 -13.79 2.80 8.89
CA PHE A 130 -13.38 3.00 7.50
C PHE A 130 -11.89 2.70 7.30
N PHE A 131 -11.01 3.24 8.17
CA PHE A 131 -9.57 3.19 7.96
C PHE A 131 -8.97 1.79 8.15
N VAL A 132 -9.50 0.97 9.06
CA VAL A 132 -9.05 -0.42 9.26
C VAL A 132 -9.22 -1.24 7.98
N PRO A 133 -10.43 -1.37 7.38
CA PRO A 133 -10.57 -2.12 6.13
C PRO A 133 -9.89 -1.41 4.95
N TYR A 134 -9.83 -0.07 4.93
CA TYR A 134 -9.17 0.68 3.87
C TYR A 134 -7.65 0.39 3.80
N TYR A 135 -6.93 0.49 4.91
CA TYR A 135 -5.49 0.19 4.91
C TYR A 135 -5.22 -1.31 4.82
N GLY A 136 -6.01 -2.14 5.50
CA GLY A 136 -5.82 -3.59 5.47
C GLY A 136 -6.01 -4.18 4.07
N LEU A 137 -7.07 -3.78 3.37
CA LEU A 137 -7.30 -4.23 1.99
C LEU A 137 -6.25 -3.70 1.01
N ALA A 138 -5.60 -2.57 1.28
CA ALA A 138 -4.51 -2.08 0.44
C ALA A 138 -3.29 -3.01 0.47
N ILE A 139 -2.88 -3.42 1.67
CA ILE A 139 -1.75 -4.34 1.86
C ILE A 139 -2.10 -5.71 1.25
N ILE A 140 -3.28 -6.25 1.58
CA ILE A 140 -3.73 -7.54 1.04
C ILE A 140 -3.85 -7.48 -0.49
N SER A 141 -4.37 -6.39 -1.06
CA SER A 141 -4.46 -6.21 -2.51
C SER A 141 -3.08 -6.14 -3.16
N PHE A 142 -2.11 -5.45 -2.56
CA PHE A 142 -0.75 -5.42 -3.08
C PHE A 142 -0.15 -6.81 -3.19
N PHE A 143 -0.14 -7.58 -2.09
CA PHE A 143 0.38 -8.94 -2.11
C PHE A 143 -0.46 -9.91 -2.96
N GLY A 144 -1.78 -9.76 -2.98
CA GLY A 144 -2.67 -10.53 -3.85
C GLY A 144 -2.40 -10.27 -5.34
N HIS A 145 -2.11 -9.03 -5.70
CA HIS A 145 -1.73 -8.67 -7.07
C HIS A 145 -0.41 -9.34 -7.48
N ILE A 146 0.61 -9.28 -6.61
CA ILE A 146 1.91 -9.92 -6.83
C ILE A 146 1.78 -11.44 -6.87
N ALA A 147 1.07 -12.04 -5.92
CA ALA A 147 0.79 -13.47 -5.87
C ALA A 147 0.13 -13.97 -7.16
N ALA A 148 -0.83 -13.22 -7.69
CA ALA A 148 -1.50 -13.55 -8.93
C ALA A 148 -0.61 -13.41 -10.17
N ILE A 149 0.26 -12.39 -10.22
CA ILE A 149 1.27 -12.28 -11.27
C ILE A 149 2.22 -13.47 -11.21
N HIS A 150 2.68 -13.81 -10.01
CA HIS A 150 3.56 -14.94 -9.75
C HIS A 150 2.93 -16.26 -10.22
N ALA A 151 1.65 -16.50 -9.88
CA ALA A 151 0.93 -17.72 -10.25
C ALA A 151 0.80 -17.90 -11.76
N GLN A 152 0.71 -16.80 -12.50
CA GLN A 152 0.52 -16.81 -13.95
C GLN A 152 1.83 -16.85 -14.74
N LYS A 153 2.92 -16.32 -14.19
CA LYS A 153 4.18 -16.13 -14.93
C LYS A 153 5.30 -17.07 -14.48
N PHE A 154 5.32 -17.45 -13.22
CA PHE A 154 6.39 -18.28 -12.69
C PHE A 154 6.12 -19.76 -12.95
N LYS A 155 7.15 -20.50 -13.38
CA LYS A 155 7.03 -21.91 -13.79
C LYS A 155 7.87 -22.87 -12.96
N ASN A 156 8.82 -22.36 -12.20
CA ASN A 156 9.82 -23.20 -11.52
C ASN A 156 9.40 -23.48 -10.08
N ALA A 157 9.75 -24.66 -9.58
CA ALA A 157 9.70 -24.92 -8.15
C ALA A 157 10.92 -24.26 -7.47
N ILE A 158 10.71 -23.74 -6.27
CA ILE A 158 11.74 -23.19 -5.38
C ILE A 158 11.65 -24.00 -4.10
N LEU A 159 12.76 -24.62 -3.69
CA LEU A 159 12.81 -25.48 -2.50
C LEU A 159 11.72 -26.57 -2.50
N GLY A 160 11.39 -27.12 -3.67
CA GLY A 160 10.34 -28.14 -3.84
C GLY A 160 8.90 -27.63 -3.82
N ILE A 161 8.66 -26.35 -3.53
CA ILE A 161 7.32 -25.75 -3.49
C ILE A 161 6.90 -25.37 -4.91
N LYS A 162 5.69 -25.77 -5.35
CA LYS A 162 5.18 -25.45 -6.70
C LYS A 162 4.77 -23.97 -6.85
N PRO A 163 4.80 -23.38 -8.06
CA PRO A 163 4.45 -21.97 -8.26
C PRO A 163 3.11 -21.52 -7.67
N LEU A 164 2.07 -22.36 -7.75
CA LEU A 164 0.76 -22.04 -7.17
C LEU A 164 0.80 -21.98 -5.63
N GLN A 165 1.56 -22.88 -5.00
CA GLN A 165 1.76 -22.88 -3.55
C GLN A 165 2.60 -21.66 -3.12
N GLN A 166 3.65 -21.31 -3.87
CA GLN A 166 4.42 -20.09 -3.66
C GLN A 166 3.52 -18.85 -3.71
N SER A 167 2.61 -18.77 -4.68
CA SER A 167 1.62 -17.68 -4.76
C SER A 167 0.67 -17.65 -3.56
N SER A 168 0.22 -18.80 -3.07
CA SER A 168 -0.58 -18.86 -1.84
C SER A 168 0.21 -18.37 -0.63
N VAL A 169 1.51 -18.69 -0.53
CA VAL A 169 2.39 -18.18 0.53
C VAL A 169 2.55 -16.67 0.45
N ILE A 170 2.74 -16.09 -0.74
CA ILE A 170 2.83 -14.63 -0.93
C ILE A 170 1.54 -13.94 -0.46
N LEU A 171 0.37 -14.49 -0.82
CA LEU A 171 -0.92 -13.95 -0.38
C LEU A 171 -1.10 -14.05 1.13
N ALA A 172 -0.79 -15.21 1.72
CA ALA A 172 -0.88 -15.43 3.17
C ALA A 172 0.05 -14.49 3.94
N PHE A 173 1.27 -14.28 3.45
CA PHE A 173 2.20 -13.31 4.01
C PHE A 173 1.60 -11.89 4.01
N GLY A 174 0.95 -11.47 2.91
CA GLY A 174 0.28 -10.17 2.85
C GLY A 174 -0.84 -9.99 3.89
N VAL A 175 -1.61 -11.05 4.14
CA VAL A 175 -2.65 -11.04 5.19
C VAL A 175 -2.02 -10.92 6.58
N LEU A 176 -1.02 -11.74 6.89
CA LEU A 176 -0.32 -11.69 8.18
C LEU A 176 0.37 -10.35 8.41
N LEU A 177 1.03 -9.80 7.38
CA LEU A 177 1.68 -8.51 7.43
C LEU A 177 0.66 -7.38 7.66
N SER A 178 -0.51 -7.45 6.99
CA SER A 178 -1.59 -6.49 7.21
C SER A 178 -2.06 -6.48 8.67
N LEU A 179 -2.28 -7.66 9.26
CA LEU A 179 -2.68 -7.77 10.67
C LEU A 179 -1.60 -7.22 11.60
N THR A 180 -0.34 -7.55 11.32
CA THR A 180 0.83 -7.12 12.09
C THR A 180 0.99 -5.60 12.07
N ILE A 181 0.88 -4.97 10.89
CA ILE A 181 0.97 -3.52 10.74
C ILE A 181 -0.20 -2.83 11.45
N LEU A 182 -1.44 -3.32 11.28
CA LEU A 182 -2.60 -2.74 11.96
C LEU A 182 -2.50 -2.86 13.48
N TYR A 183 -1.95 -3.97 13.99
CA TYR A 183 -1.66 -4.13 15.40
C TYR A 183 -0.64 -3.09 15.90
N GLY A 184 0.47 -2.88 15.18
CA GLY A 184 1.48 -1.86 15.52
C GLY A 184 0.92 -0.43 15.46
N LEU A 185 0.21 -0.09 14.38
CA LEU A 185 -0.38 1.24 14.18
C LEU A 185 -1.55 1.58 15.13
N THR A 186 -1.98 0.61 15.94
CA THR A 186 -2.98 0.81 17.00
C THR A 186 -2.40 0.62 18.41
N ASN A 187 -1.06 0.52 18.51
CA ASN A 187 -0.36 0.23 19.77
C ASN A 187 -0.94 -0.99 20.50
N GLY A 188 -1.13 -2.08 19.75
CA GLY A 188 -1.78 -3.29 20.25
C GLY A 188 -3.25 -3.08 20.63
N PHE A 189 -3.99 -2.31 19.85
CA PHE A 189 -5.38 -1.91 20.08
C PHE A 189 -5.62 -1.00 21.30
N ASN A 190 -4.56 -0.52 21.98
CA ASN A 190 -4.69 0.43 23.07
C ASN A 190 -4.91 1.87 22.60
N GLY A 191 -4.68 2.15 21.31
CA GLY A 191 -4.72 3.49 20.76
C GLY A 191 -3.34 4.17 20.80
N ILE A 192 -3.13 5.08 19.85
CA ILE A 192 -2.01 6.02 19.85
C ILE A 192 -2.58 7.39 20.18
N GLU A 193 -1.97 8.09 21.15
CA GLU A 193 -2.32 9.47 21.45
C GLU A 193 -1.97 10.37 20.26
N ILE A 194 -2.97 11.10 19.76
CA ILE A 194 -2.83 11.93 18.56
C ILE A 194 -2.53 13.37 18.99
N PRO A 195 -1.40 13.96 18.55
CA PRO A 195 -1.09 15.36 18.83
C PRO A 195 -2.19 16.29 18.27
N SER A 196 -2.44 17.40 18.96
CA SER A 196 -3.54 18.33 18.64
C SER A 196 -3.44 18.95 17.25
N GLU A 197 -2.25 19.04 16.67
CA GLU A 197 -2.07 19.51 15.28
C GLU A 197 -2.80 18.61 14.25
N TYR A 198 -3.06 17.34 14.56
CA TYR A 198 -3.79 16.41 13.69
C TYR A 198 -5.29 16.34 14.01
N ASP A 199 -5.81 17.10 14.97
CA ASP A 199 -7.24 17.06 15.36
C ASP A 199 -8.19 17.41 14.20
N ILE A 200 -7.74 18.27 13.29
CA ILE A 200 -8.45 18.61 12.04
C ILE A 200 -8.78 17.39 11.19
N MET A 201 -7.98 16.31 11.27
CA MET A 201 -8.20 15.06 10.53
C MET A 201 -9.38 14.26 11.07
N ILE A 202 -9.79 14.53 12.31
CA ILE A 202 -10.85 13.81 13.03
C ILE A 202 -11.99 14.73 13.49
N GLY A 203 -12.01 15.97 13.00
CA GLY A 203 -13.08 16.94 13.25
C GLY A 203 -13.13 17.45 14.70
N LYS A 204 -11.97 17.56 15.34
CA LYS A 204 -11.80 18.19 16.66
C LYS A 204 -11.23 19.59 16.52
#